data_AF-W1NAV5-F1
#
_entry.id   AF-W1NAV5-F1
#
_cell.length_a   1.000
_cell.length_b   1.000
_cell.length_c   1.000
_cell.angle_alpha   90.00
_cell.angle_beta   90.00
_cell.angle_gamma   90.00
#
_symmetry.space_group_name_H-M   'P 1'
#
loop_
_entity.id
_entity.type
_entity.pdbx_description
1 polymer ?
#
loop_
_entity_poly.entity_id
_entity_poly.type
_entity_poly.pdbx_seq_one_letter_code
_entity_poly.pdbx_strand_id
1 'polypeptide(L)'
;MRLSRETRQVHFFRQNGTVLTVPWDSLFLTLGEAKSPLSGTTYDLRVHVLDADGETVRESFSLGYPSLLGNAESINKFWAFLQPYMEAEDGVERTWRHLKEQTGYLMPVDGRKEGWRWSIVQNYAWSGHWPWLQFIASPVLGLNAIGRIFAMWTSKVPEWPAEVEQESQVDSDDPYALTWRDNDTIGWWELYWPLICTIIGVGAFVGVIGWIIVFG
;
A
#
# COMPACT_ATOMS: atom_id res chain seq x y z
N MET A 1 0.18 -9.14 0.44
CA MET A 1 -0.98 -10.00 0.73
C MET A 1 -1.67 -10.31 -0.58
N ARG A 2 -2.29 -11.47 -0.72
CA ARG A 2 -3.14 -11.84 -1.84
C ARG A 2 -4.47 -12.36 -1.28
N LEU A 3 -5.57 -11.95 -1.89
CA LEU A 3 -6.93 -12.41 -1.56
C LEU A 3 -7.42 -13.27 -2.70
N SER A 4 -7.57 -14.57 -2.46
CA SER A 4 -8.14 -15.50 -3.42
C SER A 4 -9.63 -15.64 -3.12
N ARG A 5 -10.46 -15.06 -3.98
CA ARG A 5 -11.92 -15.07 -3.79
C ARG A 5 -12.49 -16.47 -4.02
N GLU A 6 -12.05 -17.16 -5.08
CA GLU A 6 -12.62 -18.44 -5.50
C GLU A 6 -12.51 -19.50 -4.41
N THR A 7 -11.36 -19.56 -3.74
CA THR A 7 -11.07 -20.49 -2.65
C THR A 7 -11.33 -19.89 -1.27
N ARG A 8 -11.73 -18.61 -1.22
CA ARG A 8 -11.91 -17.80 0.00
C ARG A 8 -10.68 -17.88 0.92
N GLN A 9 -9.48 -17.72 0.36
CA GLN A 9 -8.22 -17.74 1.10
C GLN A 9 -7.55 -16.37 1.15
N VAL A 10 -6.79 -16.13 2.21
CA VAL A 10 -5.89 -14.99 2.37
C VAL A 10 -4.46 -15.49 2.52
N HIS A 11 -3.59 -15.01 1.64
CA HIS A 11 -2.16 -15.32 1.66
C HIS A 11 -1.36 -14.10 2.10
N PHE A 12 -0.48 -14.28 3.07
CA PHE A 12 0.31 -13.20 3.66
C PHE A 12 1.77 -13.62 3.85
N PHE A 13 2.70 -12.72 3.51
CA PHE A 13 4.13 -12.91 3.76
C PHE A 13 4.46 -12.55 5.20
N ARG A 14 4.93 -13.53 5.98
CA ARG A 14 5.50 -13.30 7.30
C ARG A 14 6.86 -12.61 7.19
N GLN A 15 7.27 -11.94 8.27
CA GLN A 15 8.57 -11.26 8.34
C GLN A 15 9.77 -12.21 8.20
N ASN A 16 9.58 -13.50 8.53
CA ASN A 16 10.61 -14.53 8.34
C ASN A 16 10.69 -15.06 6.89
N GLY A 17 9.92 -14.49 5.96
CA GLY A 17 9.91 -14.87 4.55
C GLY A 17 9.02 -16.07 4.21
N THR A 18 8.37 -16.69 5.19
CA THR A 18 7.37 -17.75 4.93
C THR A 18 6.02 -17.15 4.58
N VAL A 19 5.15 -17.94 3.94
CA VAL A 19 3.76 -17.54 3.66
C VAL A 19 2.82 -18.22 4.63
N LEU A 20 1.89 -17.46 5.18
CA LEU A 20 0.71 -17.96 5.87
C LEU A 20 -0.47 -17.91 4.90
N THR A 21 -1.18 -19.03 4.77
CA THR A 21 -2.47 -19.12 4.08
C THR A 21 -3.54 -19.42 5.13
N VAL A 22 -4.60 -18.62 5.14
CA VAL A 22 -5.72 -18.77 6.07
C VAL A 22 -7.07 -18.60 5.37
N PRO A 23 -8.10 -19.40 5.73
CA PRO A 23 -9.44 -19.19 5.22
C PRO A 23 -10.00 -17.82 5.64
N TRP A 24 -10.60 -17.10 4.71
CA TRP A 24 -11.26 -15.81 4.94
C TRP A 24 -12.30 -15.90 6.07
N ASP A 25 -13.09 -16.97 6.08
CA ASP A 25 -14.16 -17.18 7.06
C ASP A 25 -13.65 -17.47 8.48
N SER A 26 -12.36 -17.74 8.64
CA SER A 26 -11.73 -17.99 9.94
C SER A 26 -11.10 -16.73 10.56
N LEU A 27 -11.09 -15.61 9.85
CA LEU A 27 -10.40 -14.41 10.29
C LEU A 27 -11.18 -13.68 11.40
N PHE A 28 -10.50 -13.38 12.51
CA PHE A 28 -11.05 -12.51 13.54
C PHE A 28 -10.61 -11.06 13.28
N LEU A 29 -11.54 -10.23 12.81
CA LEU A 29 -11.28 -8.86 12.36
C LEU A 29 -11.52 -7.84 13.48
N THR A 30 -10.57 -6.92 13.66
CA THR A 30 -10.64 -5.84 14.65
C THR A 30 -10.14 -4.51 14.08
N LEU A 31 -10.51 -3.42 14.76
CA LEU A 31 -9.89 -2.12 14.55
C LEU A 31 -8.51 -2.12 15.22
N GLY A 32 -7.45 -2.12 14.41
CA GLY A 32 -6.09 -1.92 14.89
C GLY A 32 -5.78 -0.45 15.11
N GLU A 33 -5.11 -0.12 16.20
CA GLU A 33 -4.57 1.20 16.47
C GLU A 33 -3.04 1.12 16.66
N ALA A 34 -2.33 2.07 16.07
CA ALA A 34 -0.90 2.27 16.30
C ALA A 34 -0.59 3.75 16.51
N LYS A 35 0.09 4.05 17.62
CA LYS A 35 0.51 5.41 18.00
C LYS A 35 1.99 5.60 17.72
N SER A 36 2.32 6.67 17.01
CA SER A 36 3.70 7.08 16.73
C SER A 36 3.86 8.55 17.07
N PRO A 37 4.98 8.96 17.71
CA PRO A 37 5.26 10.37 17.97
C PRO A 37 5.30 11.24 16.71
N LEU A 38 5.67 10.66 15.56
CA LEU A 38 5.87 11.39 14.31
C LEU A 38 4.60 11.46 13.44
N SER A 39 3.74 10.44 13.51
CA SER A 39 2.58 10.32 12.62
C SER A 39 1.23 10.26 13.36
N GLY A 40 1.22 10.48 14.68
CA GLY A 40 0.01 10.43 15.49
C GLY A 40 -0.56 9.01 15.61
N THR A 41 -1.89 8.92 15.69
CA THR A 41 -2.61 7.64 15.73
C THR A 41 -2.98 7.24 14.31
N THR A 42 -2.61 6.01 13.95
CA THR A 42 -2.96 5.35 12.69
C THR A 42 -3.88 4.17 12.96
N TYR A 43 -4.81 3.91 12.06
CA TYR A 43 -5.83 2.88 12.17
C TYR A 43 -5.70 1.87 11.03
N ASP A 44 -5.75 0.58 11.34
CA ASP A 44 -5.65 -0.47 10.35
C ASP A 44 -6.74 -1.54 10.53
N LEU A 45 -7.10 -2.23 9.45
CA LEU A 45 -7.99 -3.38 9.54
C LEU A 45 -7.14 -4.58 9.97
N ARG A 46 -7.21 -4.92 11.25
CA ARG A 46 -6.35 -5.94 11.85
C ARG A 46 -7.03 -7.29 11.86
N VAL A 47 -6.28 -8.31 11.49
CA VAL A 47 -6.69 -9.70 11.56
C VAL A 47 -5.93 -10.38 12.68
N HIS A 48 -6.66 -11.21 13.43
CA HIS A 48 -6.12 -12.19 14.35
C HIS A 48 -6.48 -13.59 13.85
N VAL A 49 -5.48 -14.46 13.79
CA VAL A 49 -5.66 -15.89 13.54
C VAL A 49 -5.65 -16.58 14.90
N LEU A 50 -6.77 -17.19 15.24
CA LEU A 50 -6.99 -17.81 16.54
C LEU A 50 -6.60 -19.29 16.52
N ASP A 51 -6.26 -19.82 17.70
CA ASP A 51 -6.14 -21.25 17.93
C ASP A 51 -7.52 -21.92 17.96
N ALA A 52 -7.55 -23.25 18.05
CA ALA A 52 -8.77 -24.06 18.14
C ALA A 52 -9.61 -23.76 19.39
N ASP A 53 -9.03 -23.13 20.42
CA ASP A 53 -9.76 -22.66 21.60
C ASP A 53 -10.61 -21.40 21.32
N GLY A 54 -10.37 -20.71 20.21
CA GLY A 54 -11.05 -19.46 19.86
C GLY A 54 -10.66 -18.25 20.72
N GLU A 55 -9.64 -18.38 21.58
CA GLU A 55 -9.20 -17.34 22.51
C GLU A 55 -7.72 -16.98 22.32
N THR A 56 -6.88 -17.96 22.01
CA THR A 56 -5.44 -17.77 21.87
C THR A 56 -5.11 -17.23 20.48
N VAL A 57 -4.55 -16.02 20.42
CA VAL A 57 -4.06 -15.42 19.17
C VAL A 57 -2.72 -16.05 18.77
N ARG A 58 -2.68 -16.74 17.63
CA ARG A 58 -1.45 -17.31 17.07
C ARG A 58 -0.68 -16.31 16.22
N GLU A 59 -1.40 -15.59 15.37
CA GLU A 59 -0.83 -14.60 14.47
C GLU A 59 -1.70 -13.36 14.36
N SER A 60 -1.07 -12.25 14.04
CA SER A 60 -1.76 -10.99 13.78
C SER A 60 -1.11 -10.27 12.62
N PHE A 61 -1.92 -9.77 11.70
CA PHE A 61 -1.45 -9.01 10.56
C PHE A 61 -2.50 -7.96 10.15
N SER A 62 -2.07 -7.00 9.35
CA SER A 62 -2.96 -5.97 8.81
C SER A 62 -3.44 -6.37 7.41
N LEU A 63 -4.75 -6.32 7.16
CA LEU A 63 -5.31 -6.46 5.80
C LEU A 63 -5.09 -5.19 4.98
N GLY A 64 -4.97 -4.05 5.64
CA GLY A 64 -4.73 -2.79 4.96
C GLY A 64 -4.94 -1.58 5.85
N TYR A 65 -4.44 -0.47 5.30
CA TYR A 65 -4.42 0.84 5.92
C TYR A 65 -5.01 1.85 4.93
N PRO A 66 -6.13 2.53 5.24
CA PRO A 66 -6.85 3.33 4.25
C PRO A 66 -6.14 4.64 3.90
N SER A 67 -5.51 5.33 4.86
CA SER A 67 -4.81 6.60 4.62
C SER A 67 -4.04 7.07 5.84
N LEU A 68 -2.89 7.73 5.63
CA LEU A 68 -2.04 8.35 6.67
C LEU A 68 -2.80 9.35 7.55
N LEU A 69 -3.83 9.98 6.97
CA LEU A 69 -4.69 10.94 7.65
C LEU A 69 -6.09 10.36 7.95
N GLY A 70 -6.26 9.05 7.78
CA GLY A 70 -7.49 8.33 8.05
C GLY A 70 -7.78 8.21 9.54
N ASN A 71 -9.07 8.13 9.86
CA ASN A 71 -9.58 7.92 11.21
C ASN A 71 -10.18 6.50 11.34
N ALA A 72 -10.65 6.14 12.54
CA ALA A 72 -11.31 4.85 12.78
C ALA A 72 -12.47 4.58 11.80
N GLU A 73 -13.26 5.60 11.44
CA GLU A 73 -14.37 5.46 10.49
C GLU A 73 -13.90 5.14 9.07
N SER A 74 -12.67 5.53 8.71
CA SER A 74 -12.08 5.21 7.40
C SER A 74 -11.89 3.70 7.22
N ILE A 75 -11.76 2.94 8.32
CA ILE A 75 -11.73 1.47 8.28
C ILE A 75 -13.07 0.88 7.87
N ASN A 76 -14.19 1.49 8.25
CA ASN A 76 -15.51 1.03 7.81
C ASN A 76 -15.66 1.14 6.29
N LYS A 77 -15.14 2.23 5.69
CA LYS A 77 -15.13 2.40 4.23
C LYS A 77 -14.22 1.39 3.54
N PHE A 78 -13.03 1.16 4.10
CA PHE A 78 -12.11 0.14 3.60
C PHE A 78 -12.71 -1.26 3.67
N TRP A 79 -13.38 -1.60 4.78
CA TRP A 79 -14.09 -2.85 4.95
C TRP A 79 -15.26 -3.00 3.97
N ALA A 80 -16.05 -1.94 3.77
CA ALA A 80 -17.15 -1.93 2.80
C ALA A 80 -16.67 -2.08 1.35
N PHE A 81 -15.40 -1.80 1.05
CA PHE A 81 -14.76 -2.12 -0.22
C PHE A 81 -14.26 -3.57 -0.29
N LEU A 82 -13.62 -4.05 0.79
CA LEU A 82 -12.95 -5.35 0.82
C LEU A 82 -13.91 -6.54 0.99
N GLN A 83 -14.89 -6.41 1.88
CA GLN A 83 -15.81 -7.48 2.21
C GLN A 83 -16.63 -7.95 1.00
N PRO A 84 -17.29 -7.06 0.22
CA PRO A 84 -18.09 -7.51 -0.91
C PRO A 84 -17.25 -8.19 -2.00
N TYR A 85 -15.98 -7.79 -2.18
CA TYR A 85 -15.08 -8.48 -3.10
C TYR A 85 -14.95 -9.97 -2.76
N MET A 86 -14.81 -10.30 -1.46
CA MET A 86 -14.68 -11.68 -1.00
C MET A 86 -16.02 -12.42 -0.89
N GLU A 87 -17.12 -11.72 -0.59
CA GLU A 87 -18.36 -12.35 -0.14
C GLU A 87 -19.54 -12.21 -1.11
N ALA A 88 -19.64 -11.12 -1.86
CA ALA A 88 -20.78 -10.86 -2.74
C ALA A 88 -20.59 -11.52 -4.10
N GLU A 89 -21.69 -11.99 -4.71
CA GLU A 89 -21.68 -12.58 -6.06
C GLU A 89 -21.19 -11.57 -7.11
N ASP A 90 -21.66 -10.32 -7.03
CA ASP A 90 -21.27 -9.20 -7.89
C ASP A 90 -20.08 -8.40 -7.34
N GLY A 91 -19.37 -8.94 -6.34
CA GLY A 91 -18.25 -8.28 -5.67
C GLY A 91 -17.13 -7.85 -6.63
N VAL A 92 -16.74 -8.74 -7.54
CA VAL A 92 -15.67 -8.49 -8.53
C VAL A 92 -16.03 -7.34 -9.45
N GLU A 93 -17.24 -7.34 -10.00
CA GLU A 93 -17.74 -6.27 -10.87
C GLU A 93 -17.79 -4.92 -10.15
N ARG A 94 -18.29 -4.90 -8.90
CA ARG A 94 -18.32 -3.68 -8.06
C ARG A 94 -16.92 -3.14 -7.81
N THR A 95 -15.99 -4.01 -7.42
CA THR A 95 -14.59 -3.63 -7.18
C THR A 95 -13.93 -3.14 -8.46
N TRP A 96 -14.13 -3.83 -9.59
CA TRP A 96 -13.59 -3.42 -10.89
C TRP A 96 -14.11 -2.03 -11.31
N ARG A 97 -15.42 -1.78 -11.19
CA ARG A 97 -16.01 -0.46 -11.48
C ARG A 97 -15.42 0.61 -10.58
N HIS A 98 -15.36 0.36 -9.27
CA HIS A 98 -14.78 1.30 -8.32
C HIS A 98 -13.31 1.61 -8.63
N LEU A 99 -12.50 0.59 -8.95
CA LEU A 99 -11.10 0.78 -9.30
C LEU A 99 -10.93 1.58 -10.59
N LYS A 100 -11.76 1.31 -11.60
CA LYS A 100 -11.72 1.98 -12.91
C LYS A 100 -12.24 3.42 -12.87
N GLU A 101 -13.26 3.68 -12.06
CA GLU A 101 -13.95 4.98 -12.04
C GLU A 101 -13.46 5.92 -10.94
N GLN A 102 -12.99 5.37 -9.81
CA GLN A 102 -12.77 6.14 -8.58
C GLN A 102 -11.36 6.02 -7.99
N THR A 103 -10.60 4.98 -8.34
CA THR A 103 -9.26 4.79 -7.77
C THR A 103 -8.20 5.35 -8.70
N GLY A 104 -7.25 6.10 -8.13
CA GLY A 104 -6.25 6.82 -8.92
C GLY A 104 -5.33 5.90 -9.73
N TYR A 105 -4.67 4.92 -9.08
CA TYR A 105 -3.69 4.07 -9.74
C TYR A 105 -3.46 2.73 -9.01
N LEU A 106 -3.28 1.66 -9.79
CA LEU A 106 -2.82 0.36 -9.32
C LEU A 106 -1.29 0.31 -9.24
N MET A 107 -0.77 -0.11 -8.09
CA MET A 107 0.68 -0.13 -7.87
C MET A 107 1.37 -1.20 -8.71
N PRO A 108 2.43 -0.88 -9.47
CA PRO A 108 3.17 -1.85 -10.28
C PRO A 108 4.18 -2.61 -9.43
N VAL A 109 3.68 -3.48 -8.56
CA VAL A 109 4.48 -4.32 -7.64
C VAL A 109 4.33 -5.81 -7.92
N ASP A 110 3.48 -6.17 -8.89
CA ASP A 110 3.31 -7.56 -9.31
C ASP A 110 4.50 -8.04 -10.15
N GLY A 111 5.24 -9.03 -9.62
CA GLY A 111 6.45 -9.59 -10.22
C GLY A 111 7.62 -8.62 -10.36
N ARG A 112 7.57 -7.44 -9.73
CA ARG A 112 8.59 -6.39 -9.90
C ARG A 112 8.75 -5.48 -8.69
N LYS A 113 9.89 -4.80 -8.64
CA LYS A 113 10.12 -3.69 -7.70
C LYS A 113 9.34 -2.46 -8.13
N GLU A 114 8.88 -1.71 -7.14
CA GLU A 114 8.37 -0.35 -7.34
C GLU A 114 9.42 0.51 -8.05
N GLY A 115 9.01 1.20 -9.10
CA GLY A 115 9.88 2.12 -9.84
C GLY A 115 9.99 3.47 -9.15
N TRP A 116 11.08 4.20 -9.41
CA TRP A 116 11.35 5.50 -8.77
C TRP A 116 10.21 6.52 -8.92
N ARG A 117 9.50 6.52 -10.06
CA ARG A 117 8.33 7.38 -10.29
C ARG A 117 7.24 7.11 -9.26
N TRP A 118 6.95 5.84 -9.02
CA TRP A 118 5.94 5.40 -8.07
C TRP A 118 6.37 5.64 -6.63
N SER A 119 7.67 5.56 -6.33
CA SER A 119 8.19 5.95 -5.01
C SER A 119 7.96 7.42 -4.71
N ILE A 120 8.12 8.30 -5.70
CA ILE A 120 7.80 9.72 -5.55
C ILE A 120 6.28 9.92 -5.44
N VAL A 121 5.50 9.36 -6.37
CA VAL A 121 4.03 9.50 -6.37
C VAL A 121 3.44 9.06 -5.04
N GLN A 122 3.79 7.87 -4.54
CA GLN A 122 3.26 7.34 -3.27
C GLN A 122 3.71 8.16 -2.05
N ASN A 123 4.95 8.66 -2.05
CA ASN A 123 5.46 9.50 -0.97
C ASN A 123 4.64 10.79 -0.79
N TYR A 124 4.14 11.36 -1.89
CA TYR A 124 3.37 12.61 -1.87
C TYR A 124 1.85 12.42 -2.00
N ALA A 125 1.35 11.21 -2.28
CA ALA A 125 -0.05 10.93 -2.60
C ALA A 125 -1.05 11.47 -1.57
N TRP A 126 -0.75 11.33 -0.27
CA TRP A 126 -1.60 11.80 0.82
C TRP A 126 -1.79 13.33 0.85
N SER A 127 -0.90 14.06 0.18
CA SER A 127 -0.88 15.52 0.08
C SER A 127 -1.17 16.03 -1.34
N GLY A 128 -1.69 15.17 -2.22
CA GLY A 128 -1.93 15.48 -3.64
C GLY A 128 -2.74 16.75 -3.88
N HIS A 129 -3.70 17.05 -3.00
CA HIS A 129 -4.55 18.24 -3.09
C HIS A 129 -3.92 19.52 -2.53
N TRP A 130 -2.74 19.46 -1.91
CA TRP A 130 -2.07 20.60 -1.27
C TRP A 130 -0.64 20.80 -1.80
N PRO A 131 -0.46 21.31 -3.03
CA PRO A 131 0.87 21.51 -3.63
C PRO A 131 1.83 22.34 -2.78
N TRP A 132 1.31 23.35 -2.10
CA TRP A 132 2.08 24.21 -1.19
C TRP A 132 2.63 23.44 0.02
N LEU A 133 1.87 22.47 0.55
CA LEU A 133 2.31 21.64 1.66
C LEU A 133 3.45 20.70 1.23
N GLN A 134 3.33 20.13 0.02
CA GLN A 134 4.39 19.32 -0.58
C GLN A 134 5.71 20.10 -0.70
N PHE A 135 5.61 21.37 -1.11
CA PHE A 135 6.77 22.24 -1.26
C PHE A 135 7.39 22.58 0.11
N ILE A 136 6.61 22.99 1.10
CA ILE A 136 7.11 23.33 2.45
C ILE A 136 7.75 22.11 3.13
N ALA A 137 7.09 20.95 3.04
CA ALA A 137 7.57 19.70 3.63
C ALA A 137 8.66 19.01 2.80
N SER A 138 9.04 19.58 1.64
CA SER A 138 9.94 18.94 0.69
C SER A 138 11.32 18.55 1.23
N PRO A 139 11.96 19.26 2.19
CA PRO A 139 13.25 18.80 2.72
C PRO A 139 13.15 17.43 3.38
N VAL A 140 12.06 17.15 4.10
CA VAL A 140 11.84 15.87 4.78
C VAL A 140 11.29 14.84 3.81
N LEU A 141 10.25 15.21 3.05
CA LEU A 141 9.59 14.29 2.12
C LEU A 141 10.50 13.90 0.95
N GLY A 142 11.37 14.80 0.49
CA GLY A 142 12.33 14.52 -0.57
C GLY A 142 13.39 13.51 -0.12
N LEU A 143 13.93 13.65 1.10
CA LEU A 143 14.84 12.65 1.68
C LEU A 143 14.14 11.30 1.87
N ASN A 144 12.87 11.30 2.31
CA ASN A 144 12.09 10.07 2.41
C ASN A 144 11.92 9.40 1.05
N ALA A 145 11.60 10.16 0.00
CA ALA A 145 11.48 9.63 -1.37
C ALA A 145 12.78 8.98 -1.86
N ILE A 146 13.94 9.63 -1.65
CA ILE A 146 15.24 9.04 -2.00
C ILE A 146 15.53 7.78 -1.17
N GLY A 147 15.25 7.82 0.14
CA GLY A 147 15.38 6.66 1.01
C GLY A 147 14.51 5.49 0.57
N ARG A 148 13.25 5.75 0.17
CA ARG A 148 12.33 4.76 -0.39
C ARG A 148 12.87 4.17 -1.69
N ILE A 149 13.34 5.00 -2.62
CA ILE A 149 13.94 4.54 -3.88
C ILE A 149 15.12 3.60 -3.60
N PHE A 150 16.00 3.98 -2.67
CA PHE A 150 17.14 3.16 -2.27
C PHE A 150 16.70 1.85 -1.61
N ALA A 151 15.71 1.89 -0.71
CA ALA A 151 15.15 0.71 -0.07
C ALA A 151 14.54 -0.25 -1.09
N MET A 152 13.75 0.25 -2.05
CA MET A 152 13.18 -0.58 -3.10
C MET A 152 14.25 -1.17 -4.02
N TRP A 153 15.29 -0.39 -4.34
CA TRP A 153 16.42 -0.87 -5.15
C TRP A 153 17.18 -2.01 -4.47
N THR A 154 17.39 -1.94 -3.16
CA THR A 154 18.12 -2.95 -2.37
C THR A 154 17.27 -4.15 -1.93
N SER A 155 15.94 -4.02 -1.91
CA SER A 155 15.03 -5.07 -1.48
C SER A 155 14.93 -6.24 -2.46
N LYS A 156 14.48 -7.40 -1.99
CA LYS A 156 14.10 -8.53 -2.86
C LYS A 156 12.63 -8.38 -3.30
N VAL A 157 12.30 -8.90 -4.49
CA VAL A 157 10.90 -9.02 -4.91
C VAL A 157 10.31 -10.22 -4.17
N PRO A 158 9.17 -10.08 -3.48
CA PRO A 158 8.50 -11.21 -2.85
C PRO A 158 7.91 -12.12 -3.93
N GLU A 159 8.20 -13.42 -3.83
CA GLU A 159 7.69 -14.45 -4.74
C GLU A 159 6.71 -15.35 -3.98
N TRP A 160 5.56 -15.63 -4.58
CA TRP A 160 4.58 -16.53 -3.99
C TRP A 160 5.03 -17.99 -4.16
N PRO A 161 4.76 -18.86 -3.16
CA PRO A 161 4.91 -20.30 -3.32
C PRO A 161 4.12 -20.82 -4.53
N ALA A 162 4.60 -21.89 -5.16
CA ALA A 162 4.02 -22.43 -6.38
C ALA A 162 2.55 -22.83 -6.19
N GLU A 163 2.17 -23.29 -5.00
CA GLU A 163 0.81 -23.68 -4.66
C GLU A 163 -0.13 -22.46 -4.71
N VAL A 164 0.28 -21.34 -4.12
CA VAL A 164 -0.49 -20.08 -4.12
C VAL A 164 -0.58 -19.49 -5.51
N GLU A 165 0.48 -19.62 -6.31
CA GLU A 165 0.50 -19.12 -7.68
C GLU A 165 -0.41 -19.94 -8.61
N GLN A 166 -0.44 -21.27 -8.47
CA GLN A 166 -1.34 -22.15 -9.22
C GLN A 166 -2.81 -21.91 -8.87
N GLU A 167 -3.10 -21.71 -7.57
CA GLU A 167 -4.45 -21.42 -7.08
C GLU A 167 -4.96 -20.05 -7.57
N SER A 168 -4.07 -19.08 -7.78
CA SER A 168 -4.43 -17.69 -8.10
C SER A 168 -4.29 -17.35 -9.59
N GLN A 169 -4.33 -18.34 -10.47
CA GLN A 169 -4.26 -18.09 -11.91
C GLN A 169 -5.54 -17.39 -12.37
N VAL A 170 -5.38 -16.20 -12.95
CA VAL A 170 -6.49 -15.45 -13.55
C VAL A 170 -6.71 -15.97 -14.97
N ASP A 171 -7.96 -16.23 -15.32
CA ASP A 171 -8.33 -16.61 -16.69
C ASP A 171 -7.94 -15.49 -17.66
N SER A 172 -7.31 -15.85 -18.78
CA SER A 172 -6.93 -14.90 -19.82
C SER A 172 -8.12 -14.15 -20.42
N ASP A 173 -9.32 -14.74 -20.36
CA ASP A 173 -10.55 -14.16 -20.90
C ASP A 173 -11.42 -13.46 -19.82
N ASP A 174 -10.93 -13.31 -18.58
CA ASP A 174 -11.68 -12.64 -17.50
C ASP A 174 -11.93 -11.15 -17.84
N PRO A 175 -13.19 -10.71 -18.04
CA PRO A 175 -13.50 -9.32 -18.37
C PRO A 175 -13.19 -8.33 -17.23
N TYR A 176 -12.98 -8.83 -16.01
CA TYR A 176 -12.66 -8.03 -14.83
C TYR A 176 -11.17 -8.08 -14.46
N ALA A 177 -10.32 -8.70 -15.29
CA ALA A 177 -8.88 -8.63 -15.13
C ALA A 177 -8.41 -7.16 -15.21
N LEU A 178 -7.73 -6.69 -14.16
CA LEU A 178 -7.21 -5.34 -14.08
C LEU A 178 -5.81 -5.37 -13.47
N THR A 179 -4.86 -4.73 -14.16
CA THR A 179 -3.45 -4.70 -13.78
C THR A 179 -2.92 -3.27 -13.76
N TRP A 180 -1.72 -3.08 -13.21
CA TRP A 180 -1.04 -1.79 -13.25
C TRP A 180 -0.78 -1.25 -14.68
N ARG A 181 -0.89 -2.10 -15.72
CA ARG A 181 -0.75 -1.69 -17.12
C ARG A 181 -1.98 -0.97 -17.65
N ASP A 182 -3.11 -1.12 -16.97
CA ASP A 182 -4.39 -0.50 -17.30
C ASP A 182 -4.55 0.88 -16.63
N ASN A 183 -3.54 1.31 -15.88
CA ASN A 183 -3.48 2.65 -15.33
C ASN A 183 -3.41 3.71 -16.43
N ASP A 184 -4.09 4.83 -16.21
CA ASP A 184 -3.88 6.04 -17.00
C ASP A 184 -2.45 6.59 -16.83
N THR A 185 -2.08 7.50 -17.72
CA THR A 185 -0.79 8.19 -17.63
C THR A 185 -0.72 9.07 -16.40
N ILE A 186 0.34 8.92 -15.60
CA ILE A 186 0.58 9.75 -14.42
C ILE A 186 0.68 11.22 -14.84
N GLY A 187 -0.20 12.05 -14.29
CA GLY A 187 -0.31 13.46 -14.64
C GLY A 187 0.77 14.36 -14.03
N TRP A 188 0.64 15.66 -14.31
CA TRP A 188 1.59 16.68 -13.88
C TRP A 188 1.65 16.86 -12.37
N TRP A 189 0.49 16.91 -11.73
CA TRP A 189 0.38 17.16 -10.29
C TRP A 189 0.73 15.91 -9.48
N GLU A 190 0.64 14.73 -10.09
CA GLU A 190 0.89 13.45 -9.47
C GLU A 190 2.38 13.07 -9.50
N LEU A 191 3.12 13.44 -10.55
CA LEU A 191 4.55 13.09 -10.68
C LEU A 191 5.47 14.29 -10.76
N TYR A 192 5.27 15.19 -11.71
CA TYR A 192 6.27 16.21 -12.03
C TYR A 192 6.39 17.28 -10.95
N TRP A 193 5.27 17.72 -10.36
CA TRP A 193 5.31 18.63 -9.22
C TRP A 193 5.99 18.00 -7.98
N PRO A 194 5.59 16.79 -7.52
CA PRO A 194 6.31 16.07 -6.47
C PRO A 194 7.81 15.84 -6.75
N LEU A 195 8.17 15.60 -8.01
CA LEU A 195 9.57 15.46 -8.43
C LEU A 195 10.34 16.77 -8.24
N ILE A 196 9.77 17.91 -8.65
CA ILE A 196 10.36 19.23 -8.42
C ILE A 196 10.54 19.47 -6.91
N CYS A 197 9.50 19.20 -6.11
CA CYS A 197 9.60 19.28 -4.65
C CYS A 197 10.75 18.40 -4.12
N THR A 198 10.85 17.16 -4.58
CA THR A 198 11.92 16.22 -4.16
C THR A 198 13.30 16.80 -4.46
N ILE A 199 13.53 17.31 -5.68
CA ILE A 199 14.82 17.90 -6.09
C ILE A 199 15.16 19.12 -5.24
N ILE A 200 14.21 20.04 -5.05
CA ILE A 200 14.41 21.26 -4.27
C ILE A 200 14.68 20.93 -2.81
N GLY A 201 13.89 20.03 -2.22
CA GLY A 201 14.01 19.62 -0.83
C GLY A 201 15.35 18.96 -0.53
N VAL A 202 15.78 18.02 -1.36
CA VAL A 202 17.09 17.37 -1.23
C VAL A 202 18.22 18.38 -1.44
N GLY A 203 18.11 19.24 -2.45
CA GLY A 203 19.10 20.29 -2.73
C GLY A 203 19.27 21.27 -1.57
N ALA A 204 18.17 21.72 -0.97
CA ALA A 204 18.19 22.59 0.22
C ALA A 204 18.87 21.91 1.40
N PHE A 205 18.57 20.63 1.66
CA PHE A 205 19.20 19.87 2.74
C PHE A 205 20.72 19.73 2.55
N VAL A 206 21.17 19.35 1.35
CA VAL A 206 22.60 19.25 1.03
C VAL A 206 23.28 20.62 1.14
N GLY A 207 22.61 21.69 0.70
CA GLY A 207 23.11 23.06 0.83
C GLY A 207 23.31 23.49 2.29
N VAL A 208 22.37 23.17 3.17
CA VAL A 208 22.48 23.44 4.61
C VAL A 208 23.65 22.67 5.22
N ILE A 209 23.81 21.38 4.91
CA ILE A 209 24.95 20.58 5.38
C ILE A 209 26.27 21.18 4.89
N GLY A 210 26.35 21.52 3.59
CA GLY A 210 27.55 22.13 3.02
C GLY A 210 27.91 23.46 3.69
N TRP A 211 26.90 24.29 3.98
CA TRP A 211 27.12 25.54 4.70
C TRP A 211 27.64 25.31 6.12
N ILE A 212 27.06 24.36 6.86
CA ILE A 212 27.53 23.99 8.20
C ILE A 212 28.98 23.48 8.16
N ILE A 213 29.35 22.67 7.17
CA ILE A 213 30.72 22.13 7.06
C ILE A 213 31.74 23.23 6.72
N VAL A 214 31.35 24.20 5.88
CA VAL A 214 32.28 25.24 5.39
C VAL A 214 32.41 26.42 6.37
N PHE A 215 31.34 26.77 7.08
CA PHE A 215 31.27 27.99 7.90
C PHE A 215 30.92 27.75 9.37
N GLY A 216 30.59 26.53 9.77
CA GLY A 216 30.26 26.15 11.15
C GLY A 216 31.44 25.59 11.94
#